data_AF-A0A2T6D4B3-F1
#
_entry.id   AF-A0A2T6D4B3-F1
#
_cell.length_a   1.000
_cell.length_b   1.000
_cell.length_c   1.000
_cell.angle_alpha   90.00
_cell.angle_beta   90.00
_cell.angle_gamma   90.00
#
_symmetry.space_group_name_H-M   'P 1'
#
loop_
_entity.id
_entity.type
_entity.pdbx_description
1 polymer ?
#
loop_
_entity_poly.entity_id
_entity_poly.type
_entity_poly.pdbx_seq_one_letter_code
_entity_poly.pdbx_strand_id
1 'polypeptide(L)'
;MLWMNGSEKPNPSVAPQPSPVQSVRQLAGILLAIFRNRAELLTLELQEEQGRLINLVFLLVTAISSLIFAAILGTFFIIVLFWDTPYRLVVMGIVVAFFAVTAIISALLAMLAVKGRPPLFGATLGEIRKDAAALRQEMH
;
A
#
# COMPACT_ATOMS: atom_id res chain seq x y z
N MET A 1 73.74 -48.01 -13.09
CA MET A 1 73.01 -46.75 -13.25
C MET A 1 72.08 -46.83 -14.47
N LEU A 2 70.98 -47.57 -14.36
CA LEU A 2 69.90 -47.58 -15.36
C LEU A 2 68.62 -47.19 -14.63
N TRP A 3 68.55 -45.91 -14.31
CA TRP A 3 67.33 -45.21 -14.01
C TRP A 3 66.44 -45.27 -15.25
N MET A 4 65.20 -45.70 -15.08
CA MET A 4 64.01 -45.49 -15.92
C MET A 4 62.96 -46.51 -15.44
N ASN A 5 62.60 -46.50 -14.15
CA ASN A 5 61.46 -45.77 -13.59
C ASN A 5 60.26 -45.64 -14.53
N GLY A 6 59.13 -46.16 -14.05
CA GLY A 6 57.92 -46.44 -14.80
C GLY A 6 57.25 -45.22 -15.41
N SER A 7 56.50 -45.51 -16.46
CA SER A 7 55.57 -44.63 -17.14
C SER A 7 54.38 -44.24 -16.23
N GLU A 8 54.53 -43.20 -15.43
CA GLU A 8 53.39 -42.51 -14.82
C GLU A 8 52.87 -41.45 -15.80
N LYS A 9 51.84 -41.80 -16.56
CA LYS A 9 51.07 -40.82 -17.33
C LYS A 9 50.27 -39.98 -16.34
N PRO A 10 50.31 -38.63 -16.40
CA PRO A 10 49.53 -37.80 -15.50
C PRO A 10 48.03 -38.07 -15.72
N ASN A 11 47.37 -38.46 -14.64
CA ASN A 11 45.93 -38.69 -14.56
C ASN A 11 45.19 -37.40 -14.99
N PRO A 12 44.30 -37.43 -15.99
CA PRO A 12 43.55 -36.25 -16.39
C PRO A 12 42.59 -35.84 -15.26
N SER A 13 42.95 -34.75 -14.59
CA SER A 13 42.10 -33.83 -13.82
C SER A 13 40.64 -34.26 -13.61
N VAL A 14 40.37 -34.86 -12.45
CA VAL A 14 39.03 -34.82 -11.86
C VAL A 14 38.80 -33.37 -11.42
N ALA A 15 38.14 -32.58 -12.27
CA ALA A 15 37.62 -31.29 -11.84
C ALA A 15 36.72 -31.55 -10.62
N PRO A 16 36.87 -30.81 -9.50
CA PRO A 16 36.01 -31.00 -8.33
C PRO A 16 34.56 -30.82 -8.77
N GLN A 17 33.77 -31.90 -8.69
CA GLN A 17 32.33 -31.82 -8.84
C GLN A 17 31.84 -30.85 -7.75
N PRO A 18 31.17 -29.74 -8.11
CA PRO A 18 30.69 -28.80 -7.11
C PRO A 18 29.78 -29.54 -6.15
N SER A 19 30.06 -29.44 -4.86
CA SER A 19 29.26 -30.16 -3.87
C SER A 19 27.81 -29.63 -3.94
N PRO A 20 26.79 -30.48 -3.76
CA PRO A 20 25.39 -30.04 -3.77
C PRO A 20 25.14 -28.88 -2.79
N VAL A 21 25.90 -28.83 -1.69
CA VAL A 21 25.89 -27.73 -0.71
C VAL A 21 26.34 -26.39 -1.30
N GLN A 22 27.34 -26.39 -2.20
CA GLN A 22 27.78 -25.17 -2.88
C GLN A 22 26.74 -24.68 -3.89
N SER A 23 26.06 -25.59 -4.58
CA SER A 23 24.99 -25.24 -5.51
C SER A 23 23.80 -24.60 -4.79
N VAL A 24 23.39 -25.16 -3.64
CA VAL A 24 22.33 -24.57 -2.80
C VAL A 24 22.73 -23.18 -2.28
N ARG A 25 23.98 -23.00 -1.87
CA ARG A 25 24.49 -21.68 -1.44
C ARG A 25 24.50 -20.65 -2.57
N GLN A 26 24.85 -21.06 -3.79
CA GLN A 26 24.80 -20.17 -4.96
C GLN A 26 23.37 -19.80 -5.32
N LEU A 27 22.44 -20.77 -5.32
CA LEU A 27 21.02 -20.52 -5.57
C LEU A 27 20.41 -19.59 -4.52
N ALA A 28 20.72 -19.80 -3.23
CA ALA A 28 20.31 -18.90 -2.16
C ALA A 28 20.87 -17.48 -2.33
N GLY A 29 22.14 -17.35 -2.74
CA GLY A 29 22.75 -16.06 -3.06
C GLY A 29 22.08 -15.36 -4.25
N ILE A 30 21.71 -16.10 -5.29
CA ILE A 30 20.99 -15.59 -6.46
C ILE A 30 19.58 -15.14 -6.08
N LEU A 31 18.83 -15.93 -5.31
CA LEU A 31 17.52 -15.54 -4.81
C LEU A 31 17.59 -14.28 -3.95
N LEU A 32 18.58 -14.20 -3.05
CA LEU A 32 18.77 -13.03 -2.19
C LEU A 32 19.12 -11.78 -3.01
N ALA A 33 19.93 -11.93 -4.07
CA ALA A 33 20.27 -10.83 -4.97
C ALA A 33 19.06 -10.35 -5.79
N ILE A 34 18.24 -11.28 -6.29
CA ILE A 34 17.00 -10.97 -7.01
C ILE A 34 15.99 -10.28 -6.09
N PHE A 35 15.85 -10.77 -4.86
CA PHE A 35 14.96 -10.19 -3.85
C PHE A 35 15.40 -8.76 -3.50
N ARG A 36 16.70 -8.54 -3.31
CA ARG A 36 17.25 -7.22 -2.97
C ARG A 36 17.01 -6.20 -4.09
N ASN A 37 17.25 -6.56 -5.35
CA ASN A 37 16.98 -5.70 -6.51
C ASN A 37 15.49 -5.37 -6.65
N ARG A 38 14.61 -6.35 -6.46
CA ARG A 38 13.17 -6.09 -6.54
C ARG A 38 12.64 -5.30 -5.35
N ALA A 39 13.17 -5.51 -4.15
CA ALA A 39 12.81 -4.70 -2.98
C ALA A 39 13.22 -3.24 -3.17
N GLU A 40 14.38 -2.98 -3.76
CA GLU A 40 14.85 -1.63 -4.08
C GLU A 40 13.95 -0.94 -5.13
N LEU A 41 13.58 -1.66 -6.20
CA LEU A 41 12.61 -1.19 -7.21
C LEU A 41 11.20 -0.98 -6.64
N LEU A 42 10.67 -1.92 -5.85
CA LEU A 42 9.37 -1.80 -5.20
C LEU A 42 9.32 -0.61 -4.24
N THR A 43 10.42 -0.36 -3.52
CA THR A 43 10.51 0.78 -2.60
C THR A 43 10.53 2.10 -3.37
N LEU A 44 11.22 2.14 -4.52
CA LEU A 44 11.24 3.28 -5.44
C LEU A 44 9.88 3.54 -6.08
N GLU A 45 9.22 2.52 -6.62
CA GLU A 45 7.87 2.63 -7.20
C GLU A 45 6.84 3.04 -6.15
N LEU A 46 6.92 2.49 -4.93
CA LEU A 46 6.07 2.91 -3.80
C LEU A 46 6.29 4.37 -3.41
N GLN A 47 7.53 4.88 -3.45
CA GLN A 47 7.78 6.31 -3.20
C GLN A 47 7.16 7.20 -4.26
N GLU A 48 7.24 6.79 -5.53
CA GLU A 48 6.69 7.55 -6.65
C GLU A 48 5.15 7.58 -6.62
N GLU A 49 4.52 6.45 -6.26
CA GLU A 49 3.06 6.36 -6.14
C GLU A 49 2.53 7.01 -4.84
N GLN A 50 3.28 6.95 -3.74
CA GLN A 50 2.91 7.62 -2.49
C GLN A 50 2.83 9.13 -2.64
N GLY A 51 3.76 9.76 -3.34
CA GLY A 51 3.72 11.21 -3.56
C GLY A 51 2.44 11.66 -4.26
N ARG A 52 2.00 10.91 -5.27
CA ARG A 52 0.76 11.18 -6.00
C ARG A 52 -0.47 10.93 -5.13
N LEU A 53 -0.51 9.84 -4.36
CA LEU A 53 -1.62 9.54 -3.45
C LEU A 53 -1.72 10.57 -2.32
N ILE A 54 -0.60 10.96 -1.71
CA ILE A 54 -0.55 12.00 -0.66
C ILE A 54 -1.06 13.33 -1.20
N ASN A 55 -0.63 13.72 -2.41
CA ASN A 55 -1.10 14.95 -3.03
C ASN A 55 -2.61 14.90 -3.33
N LEU A 56 -3.13 13.77 -3.82
CA LEU A 56 -4.56 13.57 -4.03
C LEU A 56 -5.36 13.62 -2.72
N VAL A 57 -4.86 13.00 -1.64
CA VAL A 57 -5.46 13.07 -0.32
C VAL A 57 -5.46 14.51 0.20
N PHE A 58 -4.34 15.23 0.05
CA PHE A 58 -4.24 16.63 0.45
C PHE A 58 -5.24 17.51 -0.31
N LEU A 59 -5.36 17.31 -1.63
CA LEU A 59 -6.34 18.00 -2.47
C LEU A 59 -7.78 17.68 -2.02
N LEU A 60 -8.09 16.42 -1.74
CA LEU A 60 -9.41 16.00 -1.24
C LEU A 60 -9.73 16.62 0.12
N VAL A 61 -8.79 16.60 1.06
CA VAL A 61 -8.96 17.22 2.39
C VAL A 61 -9.18 18.73 2.24
N THR A 62 -8.40 19.38 1.38
CA THR A 62 -8.55 20.82 1.10
C THR A 62 -9.90 21.15 0.46
N ALA A 63 -10.34 20.36 -0.53
CA ALA A 63 -11.63 20.52 -1.18
C ALA A 63 -12.80 20.31 -0.21
N ILE A 64 -12.77 19.22 0.58
CA ILE A 64 -13.82 18.90 1.55
C ILE A 64 -13.89 19.96 2.65
N SER A 65 -12.75 20.37 3.20
CA SER A 65 -12.71 21.42 4.23
C SER A 65 -13.21 22.77 3.69
N SER A 66 -12.80 23.16 2.48
CA SER A 66 -13.30 24.37 1.81
C SER A 66 -14.83 24.31 1.61
N LEU A 67 -15.36 23.16 1.21
CA LEU A 67 -16.81 22.95 1.07
C LEU A 67 -17.53 23.12 2.40
N ILE A 68 -17.00 22.56 3.49
CA ILE A 68 -17.55 22.72 4.86
C ILE A 68 -17.55 24.19 5.27
N PHE A 69 -16.45 24.92 5.05
CA PHE A 69 -16.38 26.35 5.34
C PHE A 69 -17.40 27.15 4.54
N ALA A 70 -17.51 26.91 3.22
CA ALA A 70 -18.48 27.58 2.36
C ALA A 70 -19.92 27.29 2.80
N ALA A 71 -20.20 26.05 3.22
CA ALA A 71 -21.48 25.63 3.77
C ALA A 71 -21.85 26.38 5.07
N ILE A 72 -20.91 26.48 6.01
CA ILE A 72 -21.10 27.22 7.27
C ILE A 72 -21.34 28.70 6.97
N LEU A 73 -20.47 29.32 6.17
CA LEU A 73 -20.60 30.73 5.79
C LEU A 73 -21.90 31.00 5.03
N GLY A 74 -22.29 30.11 4.11
CA GLY A 74 -23.56 30.19 3.39
C GLY A 74 -24.77 30.08 4.32
N THR A 75 -24.71 29.22 5.32
CA THR A 75 -25.75 29.12 6.36
C THR A 75 -25.88 30.43 7.13
N PHE A 76 -24.76 30.97 7.63
CA PHE A 76 -24.77 32.26 8.33
C PHE A 76 -25.26 33.39 7.43
N PHE A 77 -24.82 33.43 6.17
CA PHE A 77 -25.24 34.42 5.20
C PHE A 77 -26.76 34.39 4.98
N ILE A 78 -27.32 33.19 4.79
CA ILE A 78 -28.77 33.00 4.65
C ILE A 78 -29.51 33.43 5.93
N ILE A 79 -29.01 33.05 7.10
CA ILE A 79 -29.63 33.43 8.38
C ILE A 79 -29.64 34.95 8.55
N VAL A 80 -28.51 35.63 8.31
CA VAL A 80 -28.40 37.08 8.41
C VAL A 80 -29.28 37.78 7.39
N LEU A 81 -29.34 37.28 6.16
CA LEU A 81 -30.14 37.85 5.08
C LEU A 81 -31.65 37.86 5.41
N PHE A 82 -32.13 36.82 6.11
CA PHE A 82 -33.55 36.65 6.45
C PHE A 82 -33.86 36.92 7.93
N TRP A 83 -32.90 37.39 8.72
CA TRP A 83 -33.04 37.52 10.19
C TRP A 83 -34.20 38.43 10.60
N ASP A 84 -34.37 39.55 9.90
CA ASP A 84 -35.43 40.53 10.15
C ASP A 84 -36.78 40.18 9.47
N THR A 85 -36.85 39.06 8.75
CA THR A 85 -38.07 38.61 8.09
C THR A 85 -38.84 37.58 8.93
N PRO A 86 -40.18 37.52 8.81
CA PRO A 86 -40.99 36.51 9.52
C PRO A 86 -40.64 35.06 9.13
N TYR A 87 -39.94 34.86 8.01
CA TYR A 87 -39.57 33.54 7.48
C TYR A 87 -38.29 32.94 8.10
N ARG A 88 -37.64 33.60 9.06
CA ARG A 88 -36.36 33.15 9.65
C ARG A 88 -36.35 31.68 10.09
N LEU A 89 -37.43 31.21 10.70
CA LEU A 89 -37.56 29.83 11.21
C LEU A 89 -37.66 28.81 10.08
N VAL A 90 -38.39 29.15 9.02
CA VAL A 90 -38.56 28.29 7.84
C VAL A 90 -37.22 28.17 7.11
N VAL A 91 -36.53 29.30 6.93
CA VAL A 91 -35.20 29.34 6.29
C VAL A 91 -34.19 28.51 7.08
N MET A 92 -34.15 28.67 8.40
CA MET A 92 -33.27 27.86 9.26
C MET A 92 -33.62 26.38 9.22
N GLY A 93 -34.92 26.03 9.20
CA GLY A 93 -35.38 24.66 9.03
C GLY A 93 -34.96 24.03 7.70
N ILE A 94 -35.06 24.77 6.59
CA ILE A 94 -34.63 24.30 5.27
C ILE A 94 -33.13 24.05 5.24
N VAL A 95 -32.32 24.97 5.78
CA VAL A 95 -30.86 24.81 5.82
C VAL A 95 -30.47 23.59 6.67
N VAL A 96 -31.06 23.44 7.87
CA VAL A 96 -30.82 22.28 8.73
C VAL A 96 -31.23 20.97 8.03
N ALA A 97 -32.41 20.94 7.40
CA ALA A 97 -32.88 19.76 6.67
C ALA A 97 -31.94 19.40 5.51
N PHE A 98 -31.47 20.39 4.75
CA PHE A 98 -30.52 20.19 3.65
C PHE A 98 -29.20 19.57 4.13
N PHE A 99 -28.61 20.10 5.22
CA PHE A 99 -27.39 19.53 5.79
C PHE A 99 -27.61 18.13 6.37
N ALA A 100 -28.73 17.89 7.04
CA ALA A 100 -29.07 16.58 7.58
C ALA A 100 -29.21 15.52 6.48
N VAL A 101 -29.91 15.85 5.37
CA VAL A 101 -30.05 14.94 4.22
C VAL A 101 -28.70 14.66 3.57
N THR A 102 -27.87 15.68 3.37
CA THR A 102 -26.53 15.52 2.79
C THR A 102 -25.62 14.66 3.68
N ALA A 103 -25.70 14.84 5.00
CA ALA A 103 -24.97 14.02 5.97
C ALA A 103 -25.43 12.56 5.95
N ILE A 104 -26.74 12.30 5.89
CA ILE A 104 -27.29 10.94 5.80
C ILE A 104 -26.86 10.25 4.50
N ILE A 105 -27.00 10.93 3.35
CA ILE A 105 -26.61 10.37 2.05
C ILE A 105 -25.10 10.07 2.03
N SER A 106 -24.26 10.99 2.48
CA SER A 106 -22.81 10.77 2.53
C SER A 106 -22.42 9.63 3.47
N ALA A 107 -23.06 9.50 4.63
CA ALA A 107 -22.87 8.37 5.54
C ALA A 107 -23.29 7.04 4.90
N LEU A 108 -24.44 6.98 4.22
CA LEU A 108 -24.88 5.77 3.52
C LEU A 108 -23.94 5.39 2.39
N LEU A 109 -23.51 6.36 1.56
CA LEU A 109 -22.53 6.12 0.49
C LEU A 109 -21.17 5.67 1.05
N ALA A 110 -20.71 6.26 2.16
CA ALA A 110 -19.49 5.83 2.83
C ALA A 110 -19.62 4.39 3.38
N MET A 111 -20.74 4.05 4.01
CA MET A 111 -21.02 2.68 4.50
C MET A 111 -21.07 1.66 3.35
N LEU A 112 -21.65 2.03 2.20
CA LEU A 112 -21.69 1.20 1.00
C LEU A 112 -20.28 1.05 0.38
N ALA A 113 -19.52 2.14 0.31
CA ALA A 113 -18.16 2.13 -0.21
C ALA A 113 -17.21 1.28 0.65
N VAL A 114 -17.39 1.30 1.98
CA VAL A 114 -16.63 0.47 2.93
C VAL A 114 -17.07 -0.99 2.87
N LYS A 115 -18.37 -1.30 2.73
CA LYS A 115 -18.85 -2.68 2.55
C LYS A 115 -18.39 -3.33 1.25
N GLY A 116 -18.16 -2.54 0.20
CA GLY A 116 -17.78 -3.02 -1.13
C GLY A 116 -16.27 -3.16 -1.39
N ARG A 117 -15.40 -2.81 -0.43
CA ARG A 117 -13.94 -2.89 -0.62
C ARG A 117 -13.28 -3.84 0.39
N PRO A 118 -12.39 -4.75 -0.04
CA PRO A 118 -11.46 -5.35 0.91
C PRO A 118 -10.63 -4.22 1.55
N PRO A 119 -10.23 -4.36 2.83
CA PRO A 119 -9.43 -3.33 3.47
C PRO A 119 -8.20 -3.08 2.59
N LEU A 120 -7.88 -1.82 2.31
CA LEU A 120 -6.75 -1.43 1.45
C LEU A 120 -5.41 -2.05 1.91
N PHE A 121 -5.36 -2.59 3.13
CA PHE A 121 -4.24 -3.30 3.74
C PHE A 121 -4.53 -4.77 4.10
N GLY A 122 -5.77 -5.25 3.92
CA GLY A 122 -6.19 -6.59 4.34
C GLY A 122 -5.70 -7.70 3.43
N ALA A 123 -5.63 -7.44 2.11
CA ALA A 123 -5.00 -8.34 1.16
C ALA A 123 -3.48 -8.44 1.43
N THR A 124 -2.81 -7.29 1.60
CA THR A 124 -1.37 -7.21 1.88
C THR A 124 -1.00 -7.80 3.25
N LEU A 125 -1.78 -7.55 4.32
CA LEU A 125 -1.53 -8.19 5.63
C LEU A 125 -1.82 -9.71 5.60
N GLY A 126 -2.79 -10.13 4.80
CA GLY A 126 -3.11 -11.54 4.61
C GLY A 126 -2.01 -12.31 3.89
N GLU A 127 -1.41 -11.69 2.87
CA GLU A 127 -0.24 -12.22 2.16
C GLU A 127 1.00 -12.23 3.04
N ILE A 128 1.29 -11.15 3.78
CA ILE A 128 2.43 -11.10 4.73
C ILE A 128 2.30 -12.18 5.82
N ARG A 129 1.08 -12.46 6.32
CA ARG A 129 0.86 -13.54 7.28
C ARG A 129 1.07 -14.93 6.68
N LYS A 130 0.72 -15.14 5.41
CA LYS A 130 0.96 -16.41 4.72
C LYS A 130 2.44 -16.64 4.48
N ASP A 131 3.17 -15.60 4.06
CA ASP A 131 4.62 -15.67 3.86
C ASP A 131 5.37 -15.90 5.18
N ALA A 132 4.94 -15.24 6.26
CA ALA A 132 5.48 -15.48 7.61
C ALA A 132 5.19 -16.89 8.15
N ALA A 133 4.04 -17.48 7.78
CA ALA A 133 3.69 -18.84 8.15
C ALA A 133 4.52 -19.87 7.37
N ALA A 134 4.74 -19.66 6.07
CA ALA A 134 5.56 -20.52 5.22
C ALA A 134 7.03 -20.53 5.67
N LEU A 135 7.60 -19.36 5.98
CA LEU A 135 8.97 -19.23 6.50
C LEU A 135 9.16 -19.90 7.88
N ARG A 136 8.12 -19.91 8.71
CA ARG A 136 8.15 -20.60 10.02
C ARG A 136 8.06 -22.12 9.87
N GLN A 137 7.48 -22.61 8.77
CA GLN A 137 7.36 -24.04 8.47
C GLN A 137 8.64 -24.65 7.90
N GLU A 138 9.45 -23.88 7.18
CA GLU A 138 10.77 -24.32 6.67
C GLU A 138 11.88 -24.32 7.74
N MET A 139 11.68 -23.63 8.87
CA MET A 139 12.66 -23.57 9.98
C MET A 139 12.45 -24.65 11.05
N HIS A 140 11.58 -25.63 10.82
CA HIS A 140 11.38 -26.82 11.65
C HIS A 140 11.64 -28.09 10.83
#